data_AF-A0A3D9SE85-F1
#
_entry.id   AF-A0A3D9SE85-F1
#
_cell.length_a   1.000
_cell.length_b   1.000
_cell.length_c   1.000
_cell.angle_alpha   90.00
_cell.angle_beta   90.00
_cell.angle_gamma   90.00
#
_symmetry.space_group_name_H-M   'P 1'
#
loop_
_entity.id
_entity.type
_entity.pdbx_description
1 polymer ?
#
loop_
_entity_poly.entity_id
_entity_poly.type
_entity_poly.pdbx_seq_one_letter_code
_entity_poly.pdbx_strand_id
1 'polypeptide(L)' 'MLWIAIIAAAGAAYYEYPKLRRARQFKELWMFSLLLAFSLMLCVAQKRHWPIPNPLDWITAVYKPMSNAILSVFN' A
#
# COMPACT_ATOMS: atom_id res chain seq x y z
N MET A 1 -7.59 4.86 10.14
CA MET A 1 -7.00 4.28 8.91
C MET A 1 -6.85 2.76 8.99
N LEU A 2 -6.21 2.19 10.02
CA LEU A 2 -6.10 0.72 10.17
C LEU A 2 -7.45 -0.01 10.21
N TRP A 3 -8.45 0.55 10.90
CA TRP A 3 -9.79 -0.02 10.96
C TRP A 3 -10.44 -0.20 9.57
N ILE A 4 -10.23 0.76 8.66
CA ILE A 4 -10.75 0.69 7.29
C ILE A 4 -10.08 -0.44 6.52
N ALA A 5 -8.76 -0.60 6.68
CA ALA A 5 -8.00 -1.67 6.05
C ALA A 5 -8.46 -3.06 6.53
N ILE A 6 -8.73 -3.21 7.83
CA ILE A 6 -9.23 -4.47 8.41
C ILE A 6 -10.64 -4.80 7.89
N ILE A 7 -11.54 -3.81 7.83
CA ILE A 7 -12.90 -4.01 7.31
C ILE A 7 -12.88 -4.37 5.83
N ALA A 8 -12.08 -3.67 5.03
CA ALA A 8 -11.92 -3.98 3.60
C ALA A 8 -11.34 -5.38 3.39
N ALA A 9 -10.31 -5.75 4.17
CA ALA A 9 -9.71 -7.08 4.13
C ALA A 9 -10.71 -8.19 4.49
N ALA A 10 -11.52 -7.96 5.53
CA ALA A 10 -12.55 -8.90 5.95
C ALA A 10 -13.66 -9.06 4.89
N GLY A 11 -14.08 -7.95 4.25
CA GLY A 11 -15.06 -7.98 3.16
C GLY A 11 -14.55 -8.72 1.92
N ALA A 12 -13.30 -8.46 1.51
CA ALA A 12 -12.66 -9.18 0.42
C ALA A 12 -12.56 -10.67 0.73
N ALA A 13 -12.07 -11.04 1.92
CA ALA A 13 -11.98 -12.43 2.34
C ALA A 13 -13.36 -13.10 2.37
N TYR A 14 -14.40 -12.44 2.88
CA TYR A 14 -15.74 -13.00 2.92
C TYR A 14 -16.35 -13.26 1.54
N TYR A 15 -16.03 -12.42 0.54
CA TYR A 15 -16.51 -12.59 -0.83
C TYR A 15 -15.68 -13.62 -1.63
N GLU A 16 -14.35 -13.50 -1.60
CA GLU A 16 -13.44 -14.33 -2.39
C GLU A 16 -13.33 -15.75 -1.82
N TYR A 17 -13.24 -15.92 -0.50
CA TYR A 17 -13.01 -17.22 0.14
C TYR A 17 -14.06 -18.29 -0.22
N PRO A 18 -15.39 -18.05 -0.11
CA PRO A 18 -16.38 -19.07 -0.48
C PRO A 18 -16.43 -19.31 -1.99
N LYS A 19 -16.05 -18.33 -2.81
CA LYS A 19 -15.98 -18.45 -4.27
C LYS A 19 -14.83 -19.37 -4.68
N LEU A 20 -13.62 -19.12 -4.18
CA LEU A 20 -12.43 -19.93 -4.47
C LEU A 20 -12.48 -21.32 -3.85
N ARG A 21 -13.04 -21.44 -2.64
CA ARG A 21 -13.26 -22.75 -2.00
C ARG A 21 -14.24 -23.61 -2.79
N ARG A 22 -15.33 -23.04 -3.32
CA ARG A 22 -16.28 -23.77 -4.20
C ARG A 22 -15.63 -24.19 -5.52
N ALA A 23 -14.74 -23.36 -6.08
CA ALA A 23 -14.00 -23.68 -7.29
C ALA A 23 -12.85 -24.69 -7.08
N ARG A 24 -12.56 -25.11 -5.84
CA ARG A 24 -11.38 -25.93 -5.45
C ARG A 24 -10.04 -25.35 -5.94
N GLN A 25 -9.96 -24.04 -6.17
CA GLN A 25 -8.75 -23.38 -6.66
C GLN A 25 -7.85 -22.97 -5.49
N PHE A 26 -7.19 -23.96 -4.90
CA PHE A 26 -6.27 -23.75 -3.77
C PHE A 26 -5.06 -22.87 -4.12
N LYS A 27 -4.59 -22.90 -5.37
CA LYS A 27 -3.49 -22.03 -5.84
C LYS A 27 -3.87 -20.55 -5.80
N GLU A 28 -5.06 -20.22 -6.30
CA GLU A 28 -5.55 -18.85 -6.29
C GLU A 28 -5.85 -18.38 -4.87
N LEU A 29 -6.34 -19.27 -4.00
CA LEU A 29 -6.61 -18.95 -2.60
C LEU A 29 -5.32 -18.58 -1.85
N TRP A 30 -4.22 -19.28 -2.16
CA TRP A 30 -2.90 -18.97 -1.65
C TRP A 30 -2.38 -17.61 -2.14
N MET A 31 -2.49 -17.32 -3.43
CA MET A 31 -2.10 -16.01 -3.99
C MET A 31 -2.94 -14.88 -3.40
N PHE A 32 -4.24 -15.06 -3.29
CA PHE A 32 -5.14 -14.10 -2.66
C PHE A 32 -4.75 -13.84 -1.20
N SER A 33 -4.54 -14.90 -0.42
CA SER A 33 -4.15 -14.76 0.99
C SER A 33 -2.80 -14.07 1.15
N LEU A 34 -1.82 -14.37 0.30
CA LEU A 34 -0.52 -13.70 0.30
C LEU A 34 -0.67 -12.21 -0.01
N LEU A 35 -1.47 -11.86 -1.02
CA LEU A 35 -1.68 -10.47 -1.42
C LEU A 35 -2.42 -9.67 -0.32
N LEU A 36 -3.37 -10.31 0.35
CA LEU A 36 -4.09 -9.76 1.50
C LEU A 36 -3.16 -9.51 2.69
N ALA A 37 -2.33 -10.49 3.03
CA ALA A 37 -1.34 -10.37 4.08
C ALA A 37 -0.32 -9.26 3.77
N PHE A 38 0.13 -9.17 2.51
CA PHE A 38 1.07 -8.14 2.07
C PHE A 38 0.45 -6.74 2.18
N SER A 39 -0.81 -6.58 1.79
CA SER A 39 -1.54 -5.31 1.91
C SER A 39 -1.67 -4.87 3.37
N LEU A 40 -2.02 -5.79 4.28
CA LEU A 40 -2.08 -5.52 5.71
C LEU A 40 -0.71 -5.16 6.27
N MET A 41 0.33 -5.90 5.87
CA MET A 41 1.71 -5.67 6.29
C MET A 41 2.20 -4.28 5.87
N LEU A 42 1.94 -3.87 4.63
CA LEU A 42 2.25 -2.53 4.12
C LEU A 42 1.50 -1.44 4.89
N CYS A 43 0.21 -1.64 5.16
CA CYS A 43 -0.61 -0.68 5.89
C CYS A 43 -0.11 -0.49 7.34
N VAL A 44 0.30 -1.57 8.00
CA VAL A 44 0.93 -1.54 9.33
C VAL A 44 2.32 -0.92 9.27
N ALA A 45 3.15 -1.25 8.28
CA ALA A 45 4.49 -0.70 8.12
C ALA A 45 4.47 0.82 7.89
N GLN A 46 3.55 1.30 7.05
CA GLN A 46 3.32 2.72 6.82
C GLN A 46 2.90 3.44 8.11
N LYS A 47 2.02 2.82 8.91
CA LYS A 47 1.55 3.36 10.19
C LYS A 47 2.62 3.38 11.28
N ARG A 48 3.55 2.43 11.26
CA ARG A 48 4.62 2.33 12.26
C ARG A 48 5.75 3.35 12.02
N HIS A 49 5.62 4.26 11.05
CA HIS A 49 6.68 5.20 10.68
C HIS A 49 8.03 4.48 10.50
N TRP A 50 8.00 3.22 10.02
CA TRP A 50 9.21 2.66 9.43
C TRP A 50 9.59 3.64 8.31
N PRO A 51 10.87 4.05 8.18
CA PRO A 51 11.31 4.96 7.12
C PRO A 51 11.23 4.26 5.77
N ILE A 52 10.01 3.95 5.34
CA ILE A 52 9.66 3.78 3.94
C ILE A 52 9.81 5.21 3.41
N PRO A 53 10.82 5.48 2.58
CA PRO A 53 10.96 6.80 1.98
C PRO A 53 9.63 7.14 1.34
N ASN A 54 9.00 8.19 1.84
CA ASN A 54 7.70 8.61 1.36
C ASN A 54 7.88 8.86 -0.15
N PRO A 55 7.02 8.36 -1.05
CA PRO A 55 7.13 8.69 -2.48
C PRO A 55 7.14 10.21 -2.70
N LEU A 56 6.45 10.94 -1.82
CA LEU A 56 6.54 12.39 -1.73
C LEU A 56 7.94 12.91 -1.42
N ASP A 57 8.72 12.26 -0.55
CA ASP A 57 10.10 12.69 -0.27
C ASP A 57 10.99 12.53 -1.50
N TRP A 58 10.79 11.48 -2.31
CA TRP A 58 11.48 11.32 -3.58
C TRP A 58 11.08 12.36 -4.61
N ILE A 59 9.77 12.62 -4.74
CA ILE A 59 9.26 13.69 -5.62
C ILE A 59 9.82 15.04 -5.14
N THR A 60 9.84 15.29 -3.83
CA THR A 60 10.36 16.52 -3.23
C THR A 60 11.86 16.65 -3.44
N ALA A 61 12.63 15.55 -3.39
CA ALA A 61 14.07 15.55 -3.68
C ALA A 61 14.38 15.92 -5.14
N VAL A 62 13.51 15.54 -6.09
CA VAL A 62 13.63 15.93 -7.50
C VAL A 62 13.17 17.37 -7.72
N TYR A 63 12.09 17.81 -7.07
CA TYR A 63 11.52 19.15 -7.26
C TYR A 63 12.26 20.26 -6.50
N LYS A 64 12.85 19.98 -5.34
CA LYS A 64 13.63 20.96 -4.54
C LYS A 64 14.72 21.68 -5.33
N PRO A 65 15.64 20.99 -6.05
CA PRO A 65 16.71 21.67 -6.77
C PRO A 65 16.14 22.54 -7.90
N MET A 66 15.06 22.13 -8.55
CA MET A 66 14.39 22.92 -9.58
C MET A 66 13.74 24.19 -9.01
N SER A 67 13.06 24.07 -7.86
CA SER A 67 12.49 25.23 -7.15
C SER A 67 13.56 26.21 -6.69
N ASN A 68 14.69 25.72 -6.20
CA ASN A 68 15.81 26.57 -5.77
C ASN A 68 16.46 27.30 -6.96
N ALA A 69 16.58 26.64 -8.12
CA ALA A 69 17.09 27.27 -9.33
C ALA A 69 16.17 28.41 -9.79
N ILE A 70 14.85 28.20 -9.79
CA ILE A 70 13.88 29.24 -10.15
C ILE A 70 13.93 30.40 -9.15
N LEU A 71 13.96 30.12 -7.84
CA LEU A 71 14.09 31.15 -6.81
C LEU A 71 15.39 31.96 -6.95
N SER A 72 16.50 31.33 -7.32
CA SER A 72 17.79 32.00 -7.53
C SER A 72 17.84 32.90 -8.77
N VAL A 73 16.93 32.72 -9.72
CA VAL A 73 16.81 33.57 -10.91
C VAL A 73 15.94 34.81 -10.63
N PHE A 74 15.07 34.74 -9.63
CA PHE A 74 14.16 35.81 -9.24
C PHE A 74 14.69 36.72 -8.12
N ASN A 75 15.86 36.43 -7.54
CA ASN A 75 16.51 37.19 -6.46
C ASN A 75 17.91 37.63 -6.86
#